data_AF-A0AAU6Q747-F1
#
_entry.id   AF-A0AAU6Q747-F1
#
_cell.length_a   1.000
_cell.length_b   1.000
_cell.length_c   1.000
_cell.angle_alpha   90.00
_cell.angle_beta   90.00
_cell.angle_gamma   90.00
#
_symmetry.space_group_name_H-M   'P 1'
#
loop_
_entity.id
_entity.type
_entity.pdbx_description
1 polymer ?
#
loop_
_entity_poly.entity_id
_entity_poly.type
_entity_poly.pdbx_seq_one_letter_code
_entity_poly.pdbx_strand_id
1 'polypeptide(L)'
;MSITAKITSKGQVTLPKEVRELLGVGTGDSVRFEVRNGTVEVYPQKPIPDFAAMIGAYPLGPEWDGLSAIEVVEELRGDPEERAALHAGPPHPNVTRLGQLEEKAEFT
;
A
#
# COMPACT_ATOMS: atom_id res chain seq x y z
N MET A 1 -11.81 -1.81 26.02
CA MET A 1 -10.60 -1.55 26.84
C MET A 1 -10.55 -0.05 27.10
N SER A 2 -10.37 0.39 28.35
CA SER A 2 -10.23 1.82 28.69
C SER A 2 -8.82 2.06 29.22
N ILE A 3 -8.07 2.94 28.58
CA ILE A 3 -6.71 3.31 28.98
C ILE A 3 -6.71 4.79 29.38
N THR A 4 -6.08 5.13 30.50
CA THR A 4 -6.02 6.51 31.00
C THR A 4 -4.57 6.99 30.93
N ALA A 5 -4.36 8.23 30.48
CA ALA A 5 -3.07 8.90 30.49
C ALA A 5 -3.17 10.21 31.28
N LYS A 6 -2.08 10.58 31.95
CA LYS A 6 -1.99 11.86 32.67
C LYS A 6 -1.53 12.97 31.73
N ILE A 7 -2.20 14.11 31.80
CA ILE A 7 -1.75 15.33 31.14
C ILE A 7 -0.66 15.97 32.01
N THR A 8 0.49 16.29 31.40
CA THR A 8 1.58 16.97 32.10
C THR A 8 1.24 18.45 32.34
N SER A 9 2.02 19.15 33.16
CA SER A 9 1.84 20.60 33.39
C SER A 9 1.97 21.45 32.12
N LYS A 10 2.62 20.92 31.09
CA LYS A 10 2.77 21.56 29.78
C LYS A 10 1.70 21.16 28.76
N GLY A 11 0.65 20.43 29.20
CA GLY A 11 -0.43 19.99 28.32
C GLY A 11 -0.06 18.79 27.44
N GLN A 12 1.05 18.10 27.69
CA GLN A 12 1.43 16.93 26.91
C GLN A 12 0.69 15.69 27.42
N VAL A 13 0.22 14.85 26.51
CA VAL A 13 -0.24 13.48 26.79
C VAL A 13 0.82 12.51 26.30
N THR A 14 1.21 11.59 27.17
CA THR A 14 2.04 10.45 26.77
C THR A 14 1.14 9.33 26.28
N LEU A 15 1.44 8.77 25.10
CA LEU A 15 0.80 7.56 24.60
C LEU A 15 1.26 6.35 25.45
N PRO A 16 0.35 5.69 26.19
CA PRO A 16 0.68 4.48 26.95
C PRO A 16 1.22 3.38 26.03
N LYS A 17 1.96 2.44 26.61
CA LYS A 17 2.65 1.38 25.83
C LYS A 17 1.67 0.60 24.95
N GLU A 18 0.51 0.21 25.48
CA GLU A 18 -0.47 -0.58 24.73
C GLU A 18 -1.04 0.20 23.54
N VAL A 19 -1.22 1.53 23.68
CA VAL A 19 -1.70 2.38 22.58
C VAL A 19 -0.63 2.54 21.51
N ARG A 20 0.64 2.68 21.88
CA ARG A 20 1.75 2.75 20.92
C ARG A 20 1.89 1.48 20.10
N GLU A 21 1.78 0.31 20.75
CA GLU A 21 1.82 -0.99 20.09
C GLU A 21 0.65 -1.16 19.12
N LEU A 22 -0.56 -0.77 19.54
CA LEU A 22 -1.76 -0.83 18.69
C LEU A 22 -1.66 0.11 17.47
N LEU A 23 -1.11 1.31 17.64
CA LEU A 23 -0.87 2.25 16.53
C LEU A 23 0.39 1.88 15.72
N GLY A 24 1.22 0.97 16.21
CA GLY A 24 2.51 0.60 15.63
C GLY A 24 3.48 1.77 15.52
N VAL A 25 3.50 2.68 16.50
CA VAL A 25 4.36 3.88 16.51
C VAL A 25 5.47 3.78 17.57
N GLY A 26 6.65 4.28 17.22
CA GLY A 26 7.84 4.32 18.06
C GLY A 26 8.35 5.73 18.36
N THR A 27 9.56 5.80 18.91
CA THR A 27 10.25 7.08 19.13
C THR A 27 10.58 7.72 17.79
N GLY A 28 10.20 8.99 17.61
CA GLY A 28 10.42 9.75 16.37
C GLY A 28 9.24 9.71 15.39
N ASP A 29 8.30 8.79 15.58
CA ASP A 29 7.07 8.75 14.78
C ASP A 29 6.10 9.87 15.21
N SER A 30 5.30 10.32 14.24
CA SER A 30 4.24 11.30 14.48
C SER A 30 2.87 10.62 14.53
N VAL A 31 1.92 11.27 15.20
CA VAL A 31 0.51 10.88 15.17
C VAL A 31 -0.34 12.08 14.76
N ARG A 32 -1.43 11.82 14.02
CA ARG A 32 -2.42 12.82 13.65
C ARG A 32 -3.65 12.66 14.52
N PHE A 33 -4.13 13.77 15.07
CA PHE A 33 -5.41 13.82 15.78
C PHE A 33 -6.46 14.40 14.84
N GLU A 34 -7.56 13.69 14.65
CA GLU A 34 -8.74 14.21 13.95
C GLU A 34 -9.89 14.35 14.94
N VAL A 35 -10.60 15.48 14.88
CA VAL A 35 -11.76 15.72 15.75
C VAL A 35 -13.01 15.62 14.89
N ARG A 36 -13.84 14.62 15.17
CA ARG A 36 -15.09 14.36 14.46
C ARG A 36 -16.20 14.03 15.44
N ASN A 37 -17.34 14.72 15.34
CA ASN A 37 -18.55 14.45 16.14
C ASN A 37 -18.28 14.37 17.67
N GLY A 38 -17.43 15.27 18.19
CA GLY A 38 -17.05 15.27 19.61
C GLY A 38 -16.13 14.13 20.04
N THR A 39 -15.66 13.31 19.10
CA THR A 39 -14.66 12.26 19.32
C THR A 39 -13.32 12.72 18.78
N VAL A 40 -12.24 12.34 19.48
CA VAL A 40 -10.87 12.51 19.00
C VAL A 40 -10.37 11.16 18.51
N GLU A 41 -10.10 11.08 17.22
CA GLU A 41 -9.51 9.92 16.56
C GLU A 41 -8.01 10.14 16.41
N VAL A 42 -7.21 9.10 16.67
CA VAL A 42 -5.75 9.17 16.63
C VAL A 42 -5.24 8.20 15.57
N TYR A 43 -4.45 8.73 14.64
CA TYR A 43 -3.89 7.98 13.52
C TYR A 43 -2.37 7.98 13.58
N PRO A 44 -1.69 6.87 13.28
CA PRO A 44 -0.26 6.88 13.06
C PRO A 44 0.05 7.70 11.79
N GLN A 45 1.00 8.63 11.90
CA GLN A 45 1.51 9.39 10.77
C GLN A 45 2.91 8.88 10.44
N LYS A 46 2.94 7.72 9.79
CA LYS A 46 4.17 7.19 9.22
C LYS A 46 4.44 7.92 7.90
N PRO A 47 5.67 8.37 7.64
CA PRO A 47 6.01 8.82 6.30
C PRO A 47 5.72 7.67 5.33
N ILE A 48 4.96 7.96 4.28
CA ILE A 48 4.89 7.04 3.14
C ILE A 48 6.34 6.99 2.62
N PRO A 49 6.99 5.82 2.55
CA PRO A 49 8.31 5.71 1.97
C PRO A 49 8.25 6.31 0.56
N ASP A 50 9.34 6.91 0.10
CA ASP A 50 9.38 7.30 -1.31
C ASP A 50 9.16 6.05 -2.18
N PHE A 51 8.70 6.27 -3.42
CA PHE A 51 8.37 5.17 -4.31
C PHE A 51 9.53 4.19 -4.49
N ALA A 52 10.78 4.70 -4.50
CA ALA A 52 11.97 3.85 -4.64
C ALA A 52 12.16 2.93 -3.41
N ALA A 53 11.94 3.45 -2.19
CA ALA A 53 11.99 2.68 -0.95
C ALA A 53 10.88 1.62 -0.85
N MET A 54 9.80 1.75 -1.62
CA MET A 54 8.74 0.75 -1.69
C MET A 54 9.06 -0.40 -2.67
N ILE A 55 9.98 -0.23 -3.61
CA ILE A 55 10.32 -1.27 -4.59
C ILE A 55 10.93 -2.46 -3.85
N GLY A 56 10.26 -3.62 -3.90
CA GLY A 56 10.72 -4.84 -3.24
C GLY A 56 10.51 -4.87 -1.72
N ALA A 57 9.79 -3.91 -1.14
CA ALA A 57 9.54 -3.86 0.31
C ALA A 57 8.50 -4.88 0.79
N TYR A 58 7.77 -5.52 -0.12
CA TYR A 58 6.80 -6.56 0.24
C TYR A 58 7.55 -7.83 0.67
N PRO A 59 7.43 -8.27 1.93
CA PRO A 59 8.08 -9.50 2.37
C PRO A 59 7.41 -10.67 1.66
N LEU A 60 8.14 -11.30 0.76
CA LEU A 60 7.72 -12.54 0.16
C LEU A 60 7.81 -13.64 1.24
N GLY A 61 6.79 -14.50 1.29
CA GLY A 61 6.80 -15.67 2.18
C GLY A 61 7.95 -16.63 1.85
N PRO A 62 8.35 -17.52 2.78
CA PRO A 62 9.43 -18.49 2.56
C PRO A 62 9.24 -19.35 1.31
N GLU A 63 8.00 -19.57 0.89
CA GLU A 63 7.64 -20.32 -0.31
C GLU A 63 8.08 -19.64 -1.62
N TRP A 64 8.42 -18.36 -1.57
CA TRP A 64 8.90 -17.57 -2.69
C TRP A 64 10.40 -17.24 -2.60
N ASP A 65 11.10 -17.75 -1.58
CA ASP A 65 12.52 -17.51 -1.39
C ASP A 65 13.35 -18.09 -2.55
N GLY A 66 14.32 -17.32 -3.03
CA GLY A 66 15.15 -17.69 -4.18
C GLY A 66 14.49 -17.60 -5.57
N LEU A 67 13.21 -17.25 -5.66
CA LEU A 67 12.54 -17.01 -6.94
C LEU A 67 12.79 -15.58 -7.44
N SER A 68 12.92 -15.44 -8.76
CA SER A 68 12.93 -14.15 -9.43
C SER A 68 11.53 -13.50 -9.39
N ALA A 69 11.49 -12.18 -9.49
CA ALA A 69 10.23 -11.44 -9.55
C ALA A 69 9.34 -11.91 -10.72
N ILE A 70 9.93 -12.37 -11.82
CA ILE A 70 9.20 -12.89 -12.99
C ILE A 70 8.51 -14.22 -12.63
N GLU A 71 9.22 -15.13 -11.97
CA GLU A 71 8.67 -16.43 -11.57
C GLU A 71 7.53 -16.26 -10.56
N VAL A 72 7.69 -15.38 -9.57
CA VAL A 72 6.63 -15.06 -8.60
C VAL A 72 5.40 -14.49 -9.30
N VAL A 73 5.59 -13.55 -10.23
CA VAL A 73 4.48 -12.94 -10.97
C VAL A 73 3.79 -13.95 -11.87
N GLU A 74 4.53 -14.83 -12.56
CA GLU A 74 3.95 -15.85 -13.42
C GLU A 74 3.08 -16.83 -12.62
N GLU A 75 3.57 -17.30 -11.47
CA GLU A 75 2.81 -18.19 -10.58
C GLU A 75 1.52 -17.52 -10.06
N LEU A 76 1.62 -16.28 -9.55
CA LEU A 76 0.46 -15.55 -9.00
C LEU A 76 -0.58 -15.21 -10.07
N ARG A 77 -0.15 -15.07 -11.32
CA ARG A 77 -1.04 -14.70 -12.43
C ARG A 77 -1.88 -15.88 -12.94
N GLY A 78 -1.60 -17.10 -12.48
CA GLY A 78 -2.39 -18.29 -12.77
C GLY A 78 -2.21 -18.83 -14.19
N ASP A 79 -3.14 -19.69 -14.60
CA ASP A 79 -3.05 -20.49 -15.82
C ASP A 79 -2.94 -19.65 -17.11
N PRO A 80 -1.98 -19.96 -18.01
CA PRO A 80 -1.80 -19.24 -19.26
C PRO A 80 -3.03 -19.22 -20.18
N GLU A 81 -3.85 -20.27 -20.21
CA GLU A 81 -5.05 -20.32 -21.06
C GLU A 81 -6.15 -19.42 -20.50
N GLU A 82 -6.35 -19.41 -19.18
CA GLU A 82 -7.29 -18.52 -18.50
C GLU A 82 -6.89 -17.05 -18.71
N ARG A 83 -5.59 -16.73 -18.62
CA ARG A 83 -5.05 -15.40 -18.94
C ARG A 83 -5.30 -15.03 -20.40
N ALA A 84 -5.07 -15.96 -21.33
CA ALA A 84 -5.30 -15.72 -22.75
C ALA A 84 -6.78 -15.42 -23.02
N ALA A 85 -7.71 -16.13 -22.36
CA ALA A 85 -9.14 -15.89 -22.46
C ALA A 85 -9.54 -14.51 -21.91
N LEU A 86 -9.00 -14.08 -20.76
CA LEU A 86 -9.22 -12.73 -20.22
C LEU A 86 -8.70 -11.63 -21.17
N HIS A 87 -7.55 -11.87 -21.79
CA HIS A 87 -6.95 -10.92 -22.74
C HIS A 87 -7.57 -10.93 -24.15
N ALA A 88 -8.35 -11.97 -24.47
CA ALA A 88 -9.10 -12.12 -25.73
C ALA A 88 -10.43 -11.35 -25.73
N GLY A 89 -10.82 -10.76 -24.60
CA GLY A 89 -11.97 -9.86 -24.53
C GLY A 89 -11.84 -8.71 -25.55
N PRO A 90 -12.96 -8.19 -26.07
CA PRO A 90 -12.93 -7.10 -27.04
C PRO A 90 -12.16 -5.91 -26.45
N PRO A 91 -11.29 -5.25 -27.25
CA PRO A 91 -10.51 -4.12 -26.77
C PRO A 91 -11.47 -3.07 -26.20
N HIS A 92 -11.21 -2.66 -24.96
CA HIS A 92 -12.01 -1.62 -24.33
C HIS A 92 -11.92 -0.35 -25.20
N PRO A 93 -13.03 0.34 -25.50
CA PRO A 93 -13.08 1.42 -26.49
C PRO A 93 -12.11 2.58 -26.21
N ASN A 94 -11.70 2.74 -24.95
CA ASN A 94 -10.77 3.78 -24.49
C ASN A 94 -9.37 3.26 -24.12
N VAL A 95 -9.03 2.02 -24.48
CA VAL A 95 -7.70 1.45 -24.20
C VAL A 95 -7.00 1.15 -25.53
N THR A 96 -5.97 1.94 -25.83
CA THR A 96 -5.10 1.72 -26.99
C THR A 96 -3.85 0.97 -26.54
N ARG A 97 -3.57 -0.20 -27.13
CA ARG A 97 -2.30 -0.89 -26.89
C ARG A 97 -1.18 -0.15 -27.61
N LEU A 98 -0.02 0.04 -26.96
CA LEU A 98 1.10 0.81 -27.52
C LEU A 98 1.56 0.28 -28.89
N GLY A 99 1.56 -1.05 -29.10
CA GLY A 99 1.91 -1.65 -30.40
C GLY A 99 0.90 -1.36 -31.54
N GLN A 100 -0.32 -0.91 -31.23
CA GLN A 100 -1.33 -0.51 -32.22
C GLN A 100 -1.25 0.97 -32.59
N LEU A 101 -0.36 1.74 -31.96
CA LEU A 101 -0.13 3.14 -32.30
C LEU A 101 0.74 3.28 -33.56
N GLU A 102 1.61 2.30 -33.84
CA GLU A 102 2.47 2.34 -35.03
C GLU A 102 1.68 2.19 -36.33
N GLU A 103 0.56 1.43 -36.32
CA GLU A 103 -0.35 1.30 -37.49
C GLU A 103 -1.29 2.51 -37.69
N LYS A 104 -1.51 3.33 -36.65
CA LYS A 104 -2.38 4.52 -36.74
C LYS A 104 -1.62 5.83 -37.02
N ALA A 105 -0.30 5.75 -37.20
CA ALA A 105 0.55 6.89 -37.51
C ALA A 105 0.60 7.25 -39.00
N GLU A 106 -0.19 6.59 -39.86
CA GLU A 106 -0.53 7.12 -41.20
C GLU A 106 -1.63 8.20 -41.06
N PHE A 107 -1.26 9.33 -40.44
CA PHE A 107 -2.05 10.56 -40.52
C PHE A 107 -1.88 11.15 -41.92
N THR A 108 -2.93 11.09 -42.74
CA THR A 108 -3.15 12.00 -43.88
C THR A 108 -4.10 13.11 -43.45
#